data_AF-A0A931C1Z5-F1
#
_entry.id   AF-A0A931C1Z5-F1
#
_cell.length_a   1.000
_cell.length_b   1.000
_cell.length_c   1.000
_cell.angle_alpha   90.00
_cell.angle_beta   90.00
_cell.angle_gamma   90.00
#
_symmetry.space_group_name_H-M   'P 1'
#
loop_
_entity.id
_entity.type
_entity.pdbx_description
1 polymer ?
#
loop_
_entity_poly.entity_id
_entity_poly.type
_entity_poly.pdbx_seq_one_letter_code
_entity_poly.pdbx_strand_id
1 'polypeptide(L)'
;MKKNFALELQEGFISLVAEDDNSVAERRAPLGKKFIDFKRIKKGCNIIHEDCSGFPEDSKGNASNIYCLDDSFQIKWSIEVPLDNNCFPNPIQWHRKMEKKNDSKGNLNLTYVTNTETFTCADWRGVTVSVEYETGKTIESELTK
;
A
#
# COMPACT_ATOMS: atom_id res chain seq x y z
N MET A 1 -13.00 6.73 27.33
CA MET A 1 -13.56 6.51 25.97
C MET A 1 -12.38 6.26 25.03
N LYS A 2 -12.39 5.24 24.18
CA LYS A 2 -11.30 5.05 23.19
C LYS A 2 -11.58 5.98 22.01
N LYS A 3 -10.68 6.93 21.73
CA LYS A 3 -10.80 7.80 20.54
C LYS A 3 -10.64 6.96 19.27
N ASN A 4 -11.49 7.22 18.28
CA ASN A 4 -11.34 6.71 16.93
C ASN A 4 -10.56 7.74 16.10
N PHE A 5 -9.82 7.25 15.10
CA PHE A 5 -8.96 8.08 14.28
C PHE A 5 -9.09 7.70 12.82
N ALA A 6 -9.04 8.70 11.95
CA ALA A 6 -8.98 8.58 10.50
C ALA A 6 -7.64 9.13 9.97
N LEU A 7 -7.25 8.71 8.77
CA LEU A 7 -6.15 9.34 8.03
C LEU A 7 -6.70 10.42 7.11
N GLU A 8 -6.08 11.58 7.14
CA GLU A 8 -6.43 12.70 6.27
C GLU A 8 -5.20 13.34 5.65
N LEU A 9 -5.34 13.93 4.46
CA LEU A 9 -4.29 14.74 3.83
C LEU A 9 -4.57 16.22 4.12
N GLN A 10 -3.66 16.88 4.83
CA GLN A 10 -3.76 18.28 5.21
C GLN A 10 -2.46 19.00 4.86
N GLU A 11 -2.53 19.94 3.91
CA GLU A 11 -1.38 20.77 3.50
C GLU A 11 -0.15 19.96 3.03
N GLY A 12 -0.37 18.80 2.41
CA GLY A 12 0.70 17.91 1.95
C GLY A 12 1.26 16.98 3.03
N PHE A 13 0.72 17.00 4.25
CA PHE A 13 1.03 16.05 5.31
C PHE A 13 -0.11 15.05 5.45
N ILE A 14 0.22 13.79 5.71
CA ILE A 14 -0.78 12.86 6.23
C ILE A 14 -0.91 13.08 7.74
N SER A 15 -2.14 13.15 8.22
CA SER A 15 -2.49 13.42 9.61
C SER A 15 -3.33 12.26 10.16
N LEU A 16 -3.07 11.85 11.40
CA LEU A 16 -3.97 11.00 12.15
C LEU A 16 -4.92 11.89 12.96
N VAL A 17 -6.17 11.98 12.52
CA VAL A 17 -7.17 12.94 13.03
C VAL A 17 -8.20 12.20 13.87
N ALA A 18 -8.45 12.69 15.08
CA ALA A 18 -9.47 12.14 15.96
C ALA A 18 -10.87 12.47 15.42
N GLU A 19 -11.74 11.48 15.29
CA GLU A 19 -13.07 11.66 14.68
C GLU A 19 -14.04 12.45 15.57
N ASP A 20 -13.77 12.55 16.87
CA ASP A 20 -14.66 13.18 17.85
C ASP A 20 -14.51 14.70 17.92
N ASP A 21 -13.28 15.20 17.84
CA ASP A 21 -12.96 16.62 18.01
C ASP A 21 -12.07 17.20 16.90
N ASN A 22 -11.77 16.42 15.86
CA ASN A 22 -10.84 16.75 14.77
C ASN A 22 -9.43 17.14 15.26
N SER A 23 -9.05 16.77 16.48
CA SER A 23 -7.68 16.99 16.96
C SER A 23 -6.70 16.10 16.21
N VAL A 24 -5.56 16.67 15.85
CA VAL A 24 -4.50 15.94 15.16
C VAL A 24 -3.60 15.27 16.20
N ALA A 25 -3.52 13.94 16.16
CA ALA A 25 -2.66 13.17 17.04
C ALA A 25 -1.23 13.07 16.52
N GLU A 26 -1.06 12.93 15.21
CA GLU A 26 0.25 12.76 14.58
C GLU A 26 0.23 13.29 13.14
N ARG A 27 1.36 13.79 12.64
CA ARG A 27 1.53 14.25 11.25
C ARG A 27 2.84 13.76 10.64
N ARG A 28 2.83 13.47 9.34
CA ARG A 28 4.04 13.07 8.61
C ARG A 28 4.08 13.66 7.22
N ALA A 29 5.24 14.20 6.86
CA ALA A 29 5.59 14.58 5.51
C ALA A 29 5.86 13.33 4.64
N PRO A 30 5.67 13.40 3.32
CA PRO A 30 6.09 12.31 2.43
C PRO A 30 7.58 12.02 2.59
N LEU A 31 7.96 10.75 2.46
CA LEU A 31 9.36 10.33 2.33
C LEU A 31 9.95 10.74 0.99
N GLY A 32 9.17 10.63 -0.08
CA GLY A 32 9.48 11.11 -1.41
C GLY A 32 8.83 12.47 -1.65
N LYS A 33 8.23 12.64 -2.83
CA LYS A 33 7.68 13.94 -3.25
C LYS A 33 6.25 14.21 -2.78
N LYS A 34 5.37 13.20 -2.81
CA LYS A 34 3.95 13.33 -2.47
C LYS A 34 3.31 11.98 -2.17
N PHE A 35 2.24 12.01 -1.38
CA PHE A 35 1.32 10.88 -1.24
C PHE A 35 0.48 10.71 -2.52
N ILE A 36 0.23 9.46 -2.90
CA ILE A 36 -0.64 9.05 -3.99
C ILE A 36 -1.95 8.54 -3.40
N ASP A 37 -1.86 7.48 -2.61
CA ASP A 37 -2.98 6.87 -1.90
C ASP A 37 -2.61 6.60 -0.45
N PHE A 38 -3.62 6.54 0.41
CA PHE A 38 -3.45 6.08 1.78
C PHE A 38 -4.75 5.51 2.32
N LYS A 39 -4.63 4.56 3.24
CA LYS A 39 -5.80 3.98 3.92
C LYS A 39 -5.43 3.47 5.30
N ARG A 40 -6.27 3.80 6.29
CA ARG A 40 -6.27 3.15 7.59
C ARG A 40 -7.06 1.85 7.49
N ILE A 41 -6.39 0.71 7.62
CA ILE A 41 -7.02 -0.62 7.58
C ILE A 41 -7.62 -0.95 8.94
N LYS A 42 -6.83 -0.71 9.99
CA LYS A 42 -7.22 -0.86 11.40
C LYS A 42 -6.29 -0.01 12.27
N LYS A 43 -6.56 0.04 13.57
CA LYS A 43 -5.67 0.69 14.54
C LYS A 43 -4.24 0.15 14.41
N GLY A 44 -3.26 1.02 14.25
CA GLY A 44 -1.85 0.65 14.07
C GLY A 44 -1.52 0.03 12.71
N CYS A 45 -2.36 0.22 11.70
CA CYS A 45 -2.09 -0.18 10.31
C CYS A 45 -2.60 0.89 9.33
N ASN A 46 -1.69 1.80 8.99
CA ASN A 46 -1.91 2.93 8.09
C ASN A 46 -1.07 2.70 6.83
N ILE A 47 -1.68 2.28 5.73
CA ILE A 47 -0.95 1.99 4.50
C ILE A 47 -0.84 3.26 3.68
N ILE A 48 0.38 3.55 3.25
CA ILE A 48 0.76 4.72 2.50
C ILE A 48 1.34 4.27 1.16
N HIS A 49 0.95 4.96 0.11
CA HIS A 49 1.54 4.87 -1.21
C HIS A 49 2.02 6.27 -1.61
N GLU A 50 3.30 6.40 -1.92
CA GLU A 50 3.91 7.64 -2.38
C GLU A 50 4.30 7.58 -3.84
N ASP A 51 4.51 8.75 -4.44
CA ASP A 51 5.02 8.85 -5.80
C ASP A 51 6.43 8.27 -5.88
N CYS A 52 6.71 7.53 -6.95
CA CYS A 52 8.03 6.95 -7.18
C CYS A 52 9.13 8.01 -7.33
N SER A 53 8.79 9.20 -7.82
CA SER A 53 9.75 10.26 -8.11
C SER A 53 10.32 10.82 -6.81
N GLY A 54 11.62 10.62 -6.60
CA GLY A 54 12.32 11.11 -5.43
C GLY A 54 12.04 10.32 -4.16
N PHE A 55 11.41 9.15 -4.26
CA PHE A 55 11.34 8.24 -3.13
C PHE A 55 12.75 7.71 -2.80
N PRO A 56 13.18 7.72 -1.53
CA PRO A 56 14.53 7.30 -1.17
C PRO A 56 14.71 5.81 -1.42
N GLU A 57 15.73 5.46 -2.20
CA GLU A 57 16.23 4.09 -2.30
C GLU A 57 17.04 3.78 -1.03
N ASP A 58 16.87 2.59 -0.45
CA ASP A 58 17.81 2.11 0.56
C ASP A 58 19.12 1.68 -0.12
N SER A 59 20.14 1.33 0.67
CA SER A 59 21.44 0.90 0.16
C SER A 59 21.39 -0.37 -0.71
N LYS A 60 20.24 -1.02 -0.81
CA LYS A 60 19.98 -2.21 -1.62
C LYS A 60 18.97 -1.96 -2.75
N GLY A 61 18.45 -0.74 -2.92
CA GLY A 61 17.43 -0.43 -3.90
C GLY A 61 16.05 -1.05 -3.62
N ASN A 62 15.81 -1.49 -2.38
CA ASN A 62 14.63 -2.29 -1.98
C ASN A 62 13.55 -1.49 -1.23
N ALA A 63 13.81 -0.22 -0.94
CA ALA A 63 12.82 0.64 -0.32
C ALA A 63 11.63 0.84 -1.26
N SER A 64 10.47 0.31 -0.88
CA SER A 64 9.26 0.47 -1.67
C SER A 64 8.51 1.74 -1.29
N ASN A 65 7.94 2.39 -2.30
CA ASN A 65 7.02 3.51 -2.15
C ASN A 65 5.64 3.12 -1.60
N ILE A 66 5.41 1.84 -1.28
CA ILE A 66 4.24 1.37 -0.53
C ILE A 66 4.69 0.77 0.80
N TYR A 67 4.17 1.31 1.89
CA TYR A 67 4.56 0.90 3.24
C TYR A 67 3.42 1.08 4.24
N CYS A 68 3.55 0.45 5.40
CA CYS A 68 2.61 0.56 6.51
C CYS A 68 3.25 1.29 7.67
N LEU A 69 2.50 2.24 8.22
CA LEU A 69 2.81 2.96 9.44
C LEU A 69 1.96 2.46 10.60
N ASP A 70 2.52 2.49 11.81
CA ASP A 70 1.74 2.43 13.04
C ASP A 70 1.05 3.79 13.33
N ASP A 71 0.39 3.91 14.48
CA ASP A 71 -0.32 5.14 14.89
C ASP A 71 0.64 6.27 15.35
N SER A 72 1.93 5.94 15.55
CA SER A 72 3.01 6.89 15.84
C SER A 72 3.82 7.23 14.58
N PHE A 73 3.27 6.87 13.42
CA PHE A 73 3.87 7.03 12.10
C PHE A 73 5.29 6.45 11.96
N GLN A 74 5.57 5.34 12.67
CA GLN A 74 6.75 4.51 12.45
C GLN A 74 6.46 3.42 11.42
N ILE A 75 7.43 3.16 10.53
CA ILE A 75 7.29 2.13 9.49
C ILE A 75 7.30 0.75 10.16
N LYS A 76 6.23 -0.01 9.95
CA LYS A 76 6.11 -1.41 10.38
C LYS A 76 6.65 -2.38 9.33
N TRP A 77 6.32 -2.11 8.08
CA TRP A 77 6.77 -2.88 6.93
C TRP A 77 6.72 -2.01 5.68
N SER A 78 7.54 -2.34 4.69
CA SER A 78 7.42 -1.90 3.30
C SER A 78 7.20 -3.14 2.43
N ILE A 79 6.40 -3.03 1.38
CA ILE A 79 6.24 -4.15 0.46
C ILE A 79 7.59 -4.48 -0.19
N GLU A 80 7.86 -5.75 -0.45
CA GLU A 80 8.99 -6.17 -1.25
C GLU A 80 8.75 -5.82 -2.72
N VAL A 81 9.68 -5.10 -3.35
CA VAL A 81 9.63 -4.85 -4.79
C VAL A 81 9.89 -6.16 -5.55
N PRO A 82 9.09 -6.53 -6.55
CA PRO A 82 9.26 -7.80 -7.26
C PRO A 82 10.56 -7.91 -8.05
N LEU A 83 11.14 -6.76 -8.41
CA LEU A 83 12.34 -6.63 -9.23
C LEU A 83 13.17 -5.45 -8.70
N ASP A 84 14.49 -5.57 -8.75
CA ASP A 84 15.41 -4.51 -8.33
C ASP A 84 15.19 -3.20 -9.12
N ASN A 85 15.38 -2.07 -8.44
CA ASN A 85 15.24 -0.72 -9.00
C ASN A 85 13.88 -0.50 -9.66
N ASN A 86 12.82 -0.85 -8.94
CA ASN A 86 11.45 -0.80 -9.42
C ASN A 86 10.54 -0.12 -8.41
N CYS A 87 9.35 0.25 -8.86
CA CYS A 87 8.41 1.02 -8.07
C CYS A 87 6.97 0.70 -8.48
N PHE A 88 6.01 1.00 -7.59
CA PHE A 88 4.58 0.88 -7.85
C PHE A 88 4.01 2.24 -8.26
N PRO A 89 3.87 2.56 -9.56
CA PRO A 89 3.39 3.87 -9.99
C PRO A 89 1.87 4.05 -9.89
N ASN A 90 1.14 2.94 -9.92
CA ASN A 90 -0.31 2.95 -10.09
C ASN A 90 -1.00 2.94 -8.73
N PRO A 91 -2.18 3.57 -8.61
CA PRO A 91 -2.99 3.55 -7.40
C PRO A 91 -3.25 2.13 -6.88
N ILE A 92 -3.30 2.00 -5.56
CA ILE A 92 -3.60 0.72 -4.89
C ILE A 92 -5.05 0.31 -5.20
N GLN A 93 -5.22 -0.93 -5.61
CA GLN A 93 -6.54 -1.56 -5.70
C GLN A 93 -6.88 -2.19 -4.34
N TRP A 94 -7.59 -1.43 -3.51
CA TRP A 94 -7.98 -1.85 -2.17
C TRP A 94 -8.98 -3.01 -2.17
N HIS A 95 -8.88 -3.86 -1.15
CA HIS A 95 -9.75 -5.00 -0.90
C HIS A 95 -9.84 -5.97 -2.08
N ARG A 96 -8.70 -6.21 -2.73
CA ARG A 96 -8.60 -7.10 -3.87
C ARG A 96 -7.51 -8.13 -3.67
N LYS A 97 -7.74 -9.29 -4.25
CA LYS A 97 -6.76 -10.36 -4.41
C LYS A 97 -6.83 -10.86 -5.85
N MET A 98 -5.67 -11.22 -6.40
CA MET A 98 -5.60 -12.00 -7.61
C MET A 98 -6.09 -13.44 -7.35
N GLU A 99 -6.67 -14.04 -8.38
CA GLU A 99 -7.05 -15.44 -8.37
C GLU A 99 -6.84 -16.02 -9.78
N LYS A 100 -6.01 -17.06 -9.84
CA LYS A 100 -5.81 -17.87 -11.04
C LYS A 100 -6.95 -18.87 -11.18
N LYS A 101 -7.72 -18.77 -12.26
CA LYS A 101 -8.81 -19.69 -12.57
C LYS A 101 -8.65 -20.23 -13.98
N ASN A 102 -8.84 -21.54 -14.13
CA ASN A 102 -8.97 -22.14 -15.46
C ASN A 102 -10.36 -21.83 -16.01
N ASP A 103 -10.45 -21.40 -17.26
CA ASP A 103 -11.72 -21.32 -17.97
C ASP A 103 -12.24 -22.72 -18.34
N SER A 104 -13.45 -22.77 -18.92
CA SER A 104 -14.08 -24.01 -19.39
C SER A 104 -13.30 -24.72 -20.52
N LYS A 105 -12.28 -24.06 -21.09
CA LYS A 105 -11.38 -24.59 -22.12
C LYS A 105 -10.00 -24.97 -21.55
N GLY A 106 -9.79 -24.83 -20.24
CA GLY A 106 -8.54 -25.13 -19.56
C GLY A 106 -7.47 -24.04 -19.67
N ASN A 107 -7.79 -22.85 -20.18
CA ASN A 107 -6.83 -21.73 -20.20
C ASN A 107 -6.78 -21.08 -18.82
N LEU A 108 -5.57 -20.82 -18.35
CA LEU A 108 -5.33 -20.08 -17.12
C LEU A 108 -5.67 -18.60 -17.34
N ASN A 109 -6.63 -18.09 -16.58
CA ASN A 109 -7.01 -16.68 -16.57
C ASN A 109 -6.71 -16.09 -15.19
N LEU A 110 -6.16 -14.87 -15.20
CA LEU A 110 -6.01 -14.08 -13.98
C LEU A 110 -7.29 -13.26 -13.78
N THR A 111 -7.93 -13.45 -12.63
CA THR A 111 -9.11 -12.69 -12.22
C THR A 111 -8.83 -11.95 -10.91
N TYR A 112 -9.66 -10.95 -10.60
CA TYR A 112 -9.59 -10.22 -9.34
C TYR A 112 -10.85 -10.49 -8.53
N VAL A 113 -10.69 -10.89 -7.28
CA VAL A 113 -11.79 -11.10 -6.34
C VAL A 113 -11.70 -10.11 -5.18
N THR A 114 -12.84 -9.83 -4.56
CA THR A 114 -12.88 -9.00 -3.35
C THR A 114 -12.28 -9.79 -2.19
N ASN A 115 -11.35 -9.17 -1.46
CA ASN A 115 -10.75 -9.72 -0.25
C ASN A 115 -10.43 -8.58 0.71
N THR A 116 -11.02 -8.58 1.90
CA THR A 116 -10.89 -7.47 2.87
C THR A 116 -9.54 -7.38 3.58
N GLU A 117 -8.69 -8.39 3.42
CA GLU A 117 -7.40 -8.52 4.11
C GLU A 117 -6.21 -8.20 3.21
N THR A 118 -6.46 -7.95 1.92
CA THR A 118 -5.42 -7.74 0.92
C THR A 118 -5.68 -6.54 0.02
N PHE A 119 -4.62 -6.10 -0.64
CA PHE A 119 -4.69 -5.18 -1.77
C PHE A 119 -3.88 -5.71 -2.94
N THR A 120 -4.12 -5.15 -4.13
CA THR A 120 -3.25 -5.39 -5.28
C THR A 120 -2.63 -4.11 -5.80
N CYS A 121 -1.39 -4.19 -6.25
CA CYS A 121 -0.68 -3.10 -6.91
C CYS A 121 0.21 -3.67 -8.02
N ALA A 122 0.51 -2.86 -9.02
CA ALA A 122 1.31 -3.25 -10.17
C ALA A 122 2.54 -2.35 -10.28
N ASP A 123 3.69 -2.97 -10.53
CA ASP A 123 4.94 -2.25 -10.75
C ASP A 123 5.03 -1.66 -12.16
N TRP A 124 6.06 -0.83 -12.42
CA TRP A 124 6.29 -0.25 -13.75
C TRP A 124 6.54 -1.28 -14.87
N ARG A 125 6.95 -2.50 -14.51
CA ARG A 125 7.26 -3.56 -15.45
C ARG A 125 6.06 -4.46 -15.72
N GLY A 126 4.91 -4.18 -15.12
CA GLY A 126 3.67 -4.92 -15.30
C GLY A 126 3.57 -6.19 -14.45
N VAL A 127 4.37 -6.32 -13.39
CA VAL A 127 4.16 -7.36 -12.38
C VAL A 127 3.12 -6.86 -11.40
N THR A 128 1.97 -7.54 -11.36
CA THR A 128 0.93 -7.29 -10.35
C THR A 128 1.15 -8.22 -9.17
N VAL A 129 1.04 -7.68 -7.96
CA VAL A 129 1.16 -8.42 -6.70
C VAL A 129 -0.10 -8.27 -5.86
N SER A 130 -0.45 -9.32 -5.13
CA SER A 130 -1.44 -9.31 -4.05
C SER A 130 -0.72 -9.34 -2.72
N VAL A 131 -1.12 -8.47 -1.81
CA VAL A 131 -0.34 -8.16 -0.60
C VAL A 131 -1.25 -8.17 0.61
N GLU A 132 -0.83 -8.86 1.67
CA GLU A 132 -1.53 -8.86 2.95
C GLU A 132 -1.35 -7.52 3.68
N TYR A 133 -2.45 -6.93 4.16
CA TYR A 133 -2.42 -5.67 4.90
C TYR A 133 -1.63 -5.73 6.20
N GLU A 134 -1.60 -6.88 6.87
CA GLU A 134 -0.99 -6.95 8.20
C GLU A 134 0.53 -7.04 8.15
N THR A 135 1.05 -7.72 7.13
CA THR A 135 2.46 -8.14 7.05
C THR A 135 3.22 -7.47 5.93
N GLY A 136 2.53 -6.91 4.92
CA GLY A 136 3.18 -6.42 3.70
C GLY A 136 3.70 -7.54 2.79
N LYS A 137 3.40 -8.80 3.12
CA LYS A 137 3.89 -9.96 2.38
C LYS A 137 3.13 -10.12 1.08
N THR A 138 3.87 -10.28 -0.01
CA THR A 138 3.34 -10.72 -1.30
C THR A 138 2.85 -12.17 -1.19
N ILE A 139 1.55 -12.39 -1.41
CA ILE A 139 0.93 -13.72 -1.41
C ILE A 139 0.76 -14.30 -2.82
N GLU A 140 0.72 -13.44 -3.83
CA GLU A 140 0.66 -13.83 -5.23
C GLU A 140 1.30 -12.75 -6.09
N SER A 141 1.97 -13.16 -7.16
CA SER A 141 2.65 -12.29 -8.13
C SER A 141 2.45 -12.87 -9.53
N GLU A 142 2.13 -12.01 -10.50
CA GLU A 142 1.93 -12.41 -11.89
C GLU A 142 2.32 -11.30 -12.87
N LEU A 143 2.85 -11.67 -14.03
CA LEU A 143 3.12 -10.74 -15.11
C LEU A 143 1.83 -10.47 -15.89
N THR A 144 1.32 -9.24 -15.85
CA THR A 144 0.01 -8.86 -16.41
C THR A 144 0.11 -7.93 -17.61
N LYS A 145 1.17 -8.06 -18.42
CA LYS A 145 1.38 -7.25 -19.64
C LYS A 145 0.37 -7.55 -20.73
#